data_AF-A0A537IEY3-F1
#
_entry.id   AF-A0A537IEY3-F1
#
_cell.length_a   1.000
_cell.length_b   1.000
_cell.length_c   1.000
_cell.angle_alpha   90.00
_cell.angle_beta   90.00
_cell.angle_gamma   90.00
#
_symmetry.space_group_name_H-M   'P 1'
#
loop_
_entity.id
_entity.type
_entity.pdbx_description
1 polymer ?
#
loop_
_entity_poly.entity_id
_entity_poly.type
_entity_poly.pdbx_seq_one_letter_code
_entity_poly.pdbx_strand_id
1 'polypeptide(L)' 'METRRPITPTLQQNDERAQTGIPSLDKIIEGGLARGDTIIVAGQPGTG' A
#
# COMPACT_ATOMS: atom_id res chain seq x y z
N MET A 1 -35.95 9.54 -1.01
CA MET A 1 -34.99 9.68 -2.11
C MET A 1 -33.62 9.80 -1.46
N GLU A 2 -32.81 8.75 -1.57
CA GLU A 2 -31.71 8.42 -0.65
C GLU A 2 -30.58 9.46 -0.68
N THR A 3 -30.34 10.10 0.47
CA THR A 3 -29.18 10.97 0.68
C THR A 3 -27.93 10.10 0.76
N ARG A 4 -27.12 10.09 -0.30
CA ARG A 4 -25.81 9.42 -0.27
C ARG A 4 -24.96 10.03 0.85
N ARG A 5 -24.82 9.32 1.97
CA ARG A 5 -23.89 9.68 3.06
C ARG A 5 -22.50 9.85 2.45
N PRO A 6 -21.79 10.96 2.70
CA PRO A 6 -20.38 11.03 2.36
C PRO A 6 -19.65 9.95 3.17
N ILE A 7 -19.02 9.00 2.48
CA ILE A 7 -17.98 8.19 3.09
C ILE A 7 -16.78 9.10 3.27
N THR A 8 -16.60 9.68 4.45
CA THR A 8 -15.30 10.27 4.79
C THR A 8 -14.38 9.09 5.04
N PRO A 9 -13.42 8.77 4.15
CA PRO A 9 -12.41 7.78 4.49
C PRO A 9 -11.68 8.32 5.72
N THR A 10 -11.85 7.67 6.87
CA THR A 10 -11.03 7.90 8.04
C THR A 10 -9.65 7.35 7.69
N LEU A 11 -8.84 8.16 7.01
CA LEU A 11 -7.43 7.90 6.74
C LEU A 11 -6.70 7.94 8.09
N GLN A 12 -6.90 6.92 8.91
CA GLN A 12 -5.94 6.59 9.95
C GLN A 12 -4.73 6.03 9.20
N GLN A 13 -3.91 6.91 8.62
CA GLN A 13 -2.63 6.53 8.04
C GLN A 13 -1.72 6.18 9.21
N ASN A 14 -1.91 4.98 9.77
CA ASN A 14 -0.88 4.36 10.56
C ASN A 14 0.29 4.19 9.58
N ASP A 15 1.42 4.84 9.84
CA ASP A 15 2.67 4.72 9.06
C ASP A 15 3.32 3.34 9.27
N GLU A 16 2.48 2.33 9.50
CA GLU A 16 2.88 0.96 9.66
C GLU A 16 3.22 0.41 8.28
N ARG A 17 4.49 0.07 8.09
CA ARG A 17 5.02 -0.44 6.83
C ARG A 17 5.40 -1.90 6.96
N ALA A 18 5.05 -2.69 5.96
CA ALA A 18 5.46 -4.08 5.84
C ALA A 18 6.72 -4.17 4.97
N GLN A 19 7.81 -4.70 5.52
CA GLN A 19 9.04 -4.94 4.77
C GLN A 19 8.82 -5.96 3.65
N THR A 20 9.41 -5.72 2.49
CA THR A 20 9.39 -6.65 1.35
C THR A 20 10.41 -7.77 1.52
N GLY A 21 11.40 -7.58 2.39
CA GLY A 21 12.52 -8.51 2.58
C GLY A 21 13.63 -8.34 1.54
N ILE A 22 13.49 -7.38 0.63
CA ILE A 22 14.49 -7.00 -0.36
C ILE A 22 15.10 -5.67 0.10
N PRO A 23 16.30 -5.65 0.72
CA PRO A 23 16.83 -4.45 1.40
C PRO A 23 16.99 -3.24 0.49
N SER A 24 17.35 -3.46 -0.78
CA SER A 24 17.46 -2.40 -1.78
C SER A 24 16.11 -1.80 -2.12
N LEU A 25 15.07 -2.62 -2.25
CA LEU A 25 13.70 -2.17 -2.52
C LEU A 25 13.14 -1.44 -1.32
N ASP A 26 13.25 -2.02 -0.11
CA ASP A 26 12.77 -1.40 1.13
C ASP A 26 13.41 -0.02 1.34
N LYS A 27 14.70 0.16 0.99
CA LYS A 27 15.35 1.48 1.03
C LYS A 27 14.72 2.49 0.06
N ILE A 28 14.31 2.05 -1.13
CA ILE A 28 13.69 2.91 -2.15
C ILE A 28 12.27 3.31 -1.75
N ILE A 29 11.53 2.41 -1.12
CA ILE A 29 10.12 2.62 -0.72
C ILE A 29 9.96 2.99 0.76
N GLU A 30 11.00 3.59 1.37
CA GLU A 30 10.96 4.13 2.73
C GLU A 30 10.62 3.12 3.84
N GLY A 31 11.18 1.92 3.75
CA GLY A 31 11.08 0.89 4.79
C GLY A 31 9.95 -0.12 4.58
N GLY A 32 9.20 -0.03 3.48
CA GLY A 32 8.25 -1.06 3.08
C GLY A 32 6.93 -0.54 2.53
N LEU A 33 6.00 -1.47 2.28
CA LEU A 33 4.67 -1.20 1.75
C LEU A 33 3.76 -0.66 2.87
N ALA A 34 3.11 0.48 2.63
CA ALA A 34 2.16 1.06 3.59
C ALA A 34 0.98 0.12 3.83
N ARG A 35 0.66 -0.15 5.11
CA ARG A 35 -0.50 -0.97 5.45
C ARG A 35 -1.81 -0.21 5.23
N GLY A 36 -2.79 -0.92 4.70
CA GLY A 36 -4.11 -0.36 4.37
C GLY A 36 -4.20 0.19 2.95
N ASP A 37 -3.07 0.31 2.24
CA ASP A 37 -3.02 0.72 0.84
C ASP A 37 -3.19 -0.47 -0.11
N THR A 38 -3.67 -0.17 -1.31
CA THR A 38 -3.72 -1.14 -2.42
C THR A 38 -2.47 -0.98 -3.27
N ILE A 39 -1.70 -2.06 -3.41
CA ILE A 39 -0.44 -2.09 -4.17
C ILE A 39 -0.62 -2.95 -5.42
N ILE A 40 -0.14 -2.46 -6.56
CA ILE A 40 -0.10 -3.21 -7.82
C ILE A 40 1.33 -3.67 -8.09
N VAL A 41 1.50 -4.96 -8.33
CA VAL A 41 2.77 -5.57 -8.74
C VAL A 41 2.61 -6.10 -10.16
N ALA A 42 3.52 -5.74 -11.06
CA ALA A 42 3.47 -6.14 -12.47
C ALA A 42 4.86 -6.56 -12.96
N GLY A 43 4.91 -7.58 -13.82
CA GLY A 43 6.14 -8.13 -14.39
C GLY A 43 5.87 -9.05 -15.56
N GLN A 44 6.91 -9.38 -16.33
CA GLN A 44 6.83 -10.39 -17.39
C GLN A 44 6.69 -11.81 -16.80
N PRO A 45 6.30 -12.82 -17.60
CA PRO A 45 6.30 -14.20 -17.13
C PRO A 45 7.67 -14.62 -16.58
N GLY A 46 7.69 -15.18 -15.37
CA GLY A 46 8.91 -15.67 -14.71
C GLY A 46 9.71 -14.64 -13.90
N THR A 47 9.19 -13.43 -13.65
CA THR A 47 9.89 -12.40 -12.85
C THR A 47 9.74 -12.53 -11.33
N GLY A 48 8.84 -13.40 -10.87
CA GLY A 48 8.60 -13.64 -9.45
C GLY A 48 9.64 -14.58 -8.87
#